data_AF-H2YAU1-F1
#
_entry.id   AF-H2YAU1-F1
#
_cell.length_a   1.000
_cell.length_b   1.000
_cell.length_c   1.000
_cell.angle_alpha   90.00
_cell.angle_beta   90.00
_cell.angle_gamma   90.00
#
_symmetry.space_group_name_H-M   'P 1'
#
loop_
_entity.id
_entity.type
_entity.pdbx_description
1 polymer ?
#
loop_
_entity_poly.entity_id
_entity_poly.type
_entity_poly.pdbx_seq_one_letter_code
_entity_poly.pdbx_strand_id
1 'polypeptide(L)'
;MAYLLNGSKLVASSKLLSVFERDPNKGEELVHELCDQLLDPTRFEERSDRIQWLKALISEDETFEKFSTKVQNMDSSPFCGCVWTANFVAYRCRTCAASPCMSLCAACFERGNHEGHDYNIFRSEAGGACDCGDPSVMKQSGF
;
A
#
# COMPACT_ATOMS: atom_id res chain seq x y z
N MET A 1 13.77 -20.41 -15.51
CA MET A 1 14.64 -19.39 -16.15
C MET A 1 13.71 -18.24 -16.48
N ALA A 2 13.77 -17.12 -15.76
CA ALA A 2 12.81 -16.02 -15.90
C ALA A 2 13.00 -15.26 -17.21
N TYR A 3 12.68 -15.91 -18.32
CA TYR A 3 12.68 -15.31 -19.64
C TYR A 3 11.71 -14.12 -19.69
N LEU A 4 10.70 -14.08 -18.80
CA LEU A 4 9.78 -12.97 -18.65
C LEU A 4 10.50 -11.71 -18.16
N LEU A 5 11.54 -11.83 -17.33
CA LEU A 5 12.35 -10.69 -16.88
C LEU A 5 13.28 -10.15 -17.99
N ASN A 6 13.46 -10.87 -19.09
CA ASN A 6 14.31 -10.44 -20.23
C ASN A 6 13.57 -9.51 -21.21
N GLY A 7 12.28 -9.23 -20.98
CA GLY A 7 11.45 -8.35 -21.81
C GLY A 7 11.05 -7.06 -21.10
N SER A 8 10.24 -6.23 -21.76
CA SER A 8 9.65 -5.09 -21.06
C SER A 8 8.62 -5.58 -20.02
N LYS A 9 8.50 -4.84 -18.91
CA LYS A 9 7.62 -5.19 -17.79
C LYS A 9 6.15 -5.35 -18.22
N LEU A 10 5.69 -4.47 -19.11
CA LEU A 10 4.36 -4.53 -19.71
C LEU A 10 4.17 -5.78 -20.57
N VAL A 11 5.14 -6.10 -21.43
CA VAL A 11 5.07 -7.30 -22.29
C VAL A 11 5.06 -8.58 -21.44
N ALA A 12 5.83 -8.61 -20.36
CA ALA A 12 5.85 -9.73 -19.44
C ALA A 12 4.50 -9.90 -18.71
N SER A 13 3.89 -8.80 -18.25
CA SER A 13 2.56 -8.81 -17.63
C SER A 13 1.48 -9.30 -18.60
N SER A 14 1.42 -8.75 -19.82
CA SER A 14 0.48 -9.21 -20.85
C SER A 14 0.70 -10.66 -21.26
N LYS A 15 1.95 -11.12 -21.34
CA LYS A 15 2.27 -12.52 -21.65
C LYS A 15 1.81 -13.44 -20.53
N LEU A 16 2.00 -13.05 -19.27
CA LEU A 16 1.55 -13.81 -18.10
C LEU A 16 0.03 -13.97 -18.10
N LEU A 17 -0.73 -12.89 -18.35
CA LEU A 17 -2.18 -12.94 -18.51
C LEU A 17 -2.60 -13.93 -19.61
N SER A 18 -1.97 -13.84 -20.78
CA SER A 18 -2.28 -14.76 -21.89
C SER A 18 -2.00 -16.23 -21.56
N VAL A 19 -1.07 -16.51 -20.64
CA VAL A 19 -0.82 -17.88 -20.15
C VAL A 19 -1.89 -18.28 -19.15
N PHE A 20 -2.22 -17.42 -18.18
CA PHE A 20 -3.30 -17.69 -17.21
C PHE A 20 -4.64 -18.00 -17.87
N GLU A 21 -5.01 -17.26 -18.91
CA GLU A 21 -6.26 -17.48 -19.66
C GLU A 21 -6.30 -18.85 -20.36
N ARG A 22 -5.14 -19.39 -20.75
CA ARG A 22 -5.03 -20.68 -21.46
C ARG A 22 -4.85 -21.86 -20.51
N ASP A 23 -4.03 -21.67 -19.48
CA ASP A 23 -3.66 -22.68 -18.49
C ASP A 23 -3.43 -21.99 -17.13
N PRO A 24 -4.45 -21.96 -16.26
CA PRO A 24 -4.35 -21.34 -14.95
C PRO A 24 -3.25 -21.93 -14.06
N ASN A 25 -3.02 -23.25 -14.13
CA ASN A 25 -1.98 -23.90 -13.34
C ASN A 25 -0.60 -23.45 -13.80
N LYS A 26 -0.39 -23.33 -15.12
CA LYS A 26 0.88 -22.84 -15.65
C LYS A 26 1.09 -21.35 -15.38
N GLY A 27 0.03 -20.56 -15.42
CA GLY A 27 0.06 -19.15 -15.02
C GLY A 27 0.48 -19.00 -13.56
N GLU A 28 -0.10 -19.79 -12.66
CA GLU A 28 0.23 -19.79 -11.24
C GLU A 28 1.70 -20.15 -11.00
N GLU A 29 2.21 -21.21 -11.64
CA GLU A 29 3.62 -21.61 -11.57
C GLU A 29 4.56 -20.46 -11.98
N LEU A 30 4.22 -19.73 -13.04
CA LEU A 30 5.02 -18.59 -13.53
C LEU A 30 4.97 -17.39 -12.57
N VAL A 31 3.82 -17.13 -11.93
CA VAL A 31 3.73 -16.09 -10.88
C VAL A 31 4.63 -16.44 -9.72
N HIS A 32 4.58 -17.68 -9.23
CA HIS A 32 5.44 -18.12 -8.13
C HIS A 32 6.92 -17.97 -8.50
N GLU A 33 7.34 -18.39 -9.70
CA GLU A 33 8.73 -18.21 -10.15
C GLU A 33 9.15 -16.72 -10.21
N LEU A 34 8.27 -15.84 -10.70
CA LEU A 34 8.53 -14.40 -10.74
C LEU A 34 8.60 -13.79 -9.34
N CYS A 35 7.67 -14.16 -8.45
CA CYS A 35 7.66 -13.73 -7.06
C CYS A 35 8.92 -14.17 -6.32
N ASP A 36 9.36 -15.42 -6.49
CA ASP A 36 10.59 -15.95 -5.89
C ASP A 36 11.84 -15.17 -6.33
N GLN A 37 11.83 -14.57 -7.52
CA GLN A 37 12.96 -13.77 -8.00
C GLN A 37 12.86 -12.31 -7.58
N LEU A 38 11.66 -11.71 -7.69
CA LEU A 38 11.44 -10.30 -7.37
C LEU A 38 11.46 -10.04 -5.87
N LEU A 39 10.95 -10.96 -5.05
CA LEU A 39 10.84 -10.77 -3.61
C LEU A 39 12.09 -11.21 -2.85
N ASP A 40 12.97 -12.01 -3.46
CA ASP A 40 14.24 -12.38 -2.86
C ASP A 40 15.22 -11.18 -2.86
N PRO A 41 15.63 -10.66 -1.68
CA PRO A 41 16.57 -9.53 -1.59
C PRO A 41 17.94 -9.84 -2.20
N THR A 42 18.32 -11.12 -2.35
CA THR A 42 19.61 -11.57 -2.88
C THR A 42 19.64 -11.73 -4.40
N ARG A 43 18.47 -11.81 -5.05
CA ARG A 43 18.36 -12.14 -6.49
C ARG A 43 18.07 -10.95 -7.39
N PHE A 44 17.66 -9.83 -6.83
CA PHE A 44 17.24 -8.66 -7.59
C PHE A 44 17.91 -7.39 -7.05
N GLU A 45 19.02 -6.99 -7.67
CA GLU A 45 19.96 -6.04 -7.07
C GLU A 45 19.40 -4.62 -6.92
N GLU A 46 18.55 -4.16 -7.84
CA GLU A 46 18.06 -2.78 -7.84
C GLU A 46 16.62 -2.69 -7.29
N ARG A 47 16.47 -2.03 -6.15
CA ARG A 47 15.20 -1.91 -5.42
C ARG A 47 14.14 -1.16 -6.23
N SER A 48 14.52 -0.12 -6.98
CA SER A 48 13.56 0.69 -7.73
C SER A 48 12.99 -0.08 -8.92
N ASP A 49 13.80 -0.88 -9.61
CA ASP A 49 13.40 -1.71 -10.73
C ASP A 49 12.51 -2.88 -10.29
N ARG A 50 12.81 -3.46 -9.11
CA ARG A 50 11.94 -4.45 -8.45
C ARG A 50 10.54 -3.88 -8.20
N ILE A 51 10.46 -2.66 -7.68
CA ILE A 51 9.17 -1.99 -7.44
C ILE A 51 8.44 -1.77 -8.76
N GLN A 52 9.14 -1.41 -9.83
CA GLN A 52 8.51 -1.25 -11.14
C GLN A 52 7.97 -2.58 -11.69
N TRP A 53 8.67 -3.70 -11.47
CA TRP A 53 8.18 -5.03 -11.83
C TRP A 53 6.92 -5.40 -11.09
N LEU A 54 6.91 -5.23 -9.77
CA LEU A 54 5.73 -5.50 -8.95
C LEU A 54 4.54 -4.64 -9.39
N LYS A 55 4.76 -3.34 -9.66
CA LYS A 55 3.73 -2.44 -10.18
C LYS A 55 3.15 -2.93 -11.51
N ALA A 56 3.98 -3.37 -12.45
CA ALA A 56 3.52 -3.86 -13.75
C ALA A 56 2.74 -5.19 -13.64
N LEU A 57 3.12 -6.07 -12.71
CA LEU A 57 2.42 -7.34 -12.50
C LEU A 57 1.02 -7.14 -11.90
N ILE A 58 0.87 -6.24 -10.94
CA ILE A 58 -0.43 -5.97 -10.30
C ILE A 58 -1.34 -5.08 -11.14
N SER A 59 -0.78 -4.25 -12.04
CA SER A 59 -1.56 -3.36 -12.90
C SER A 59 -1.95 -3.97 -14.24
N GLU A 60 -1.58 -5.24 -14.49
CA GLU A 60 -1.96 -5.97 -15.70
C GLU A 60 -1.53 -5.25 -17.00
N ASP A 61 -2.48 -4.92 -17.88
CA ASP A 61 -2.27 -4.21 -19.14
C ASP A 61 -2.46 -2.68 -19.02
N GLU A 62 -2.78 -2.18 -17.82
CA GLU A 62 -2.95 -0.76 -17.53
C GLU A 62 -1.72 -0.16 -16.82
N THR A 63 -1.66 1.18 -16.73
CA THR A 63 -0.64 1.84 -15.91
C THR A 63 -0.97 1.68 -14.42
N PHE A 64 0.06 1.61 -13.59
CA PHE A 64 -0.11 1.49 -12.14
C PHE A 64 -0.95 2.63 -11.54
N GLU A 65 -0.88 3.84 -12.10
CA GLU A 65 -1.66 4.99 -11.64
C GLU A 65 -3.16 4.80 -11.88
N LYS A 66 -3.53 4.24 -13.04
CA LYS A 66 -4.94 3.91 -13.36
C LYS A 66 -5.45 2.79 -12.48
N PHE A 67 -4.67 1.72 -12.35
CA PHE A 67 -4.97 0.61 -11.44
C PHE A 67 -5.17 1.10 -9.99
N SER A 68 -4.22 1.89 -9.48
CA SER A 68 -4.29 2.43 -8.12
C SER A 68 -5.53 3.29 -7.90
N THR A 69 -5.90 4.14 -8.87
CA THR A 69 -7.11 4.96 -8.77
C THR A 69 -8.38 4.09 -8.78
N LYS A 70 -8.42 3.07 -9.62
CA LYS A 70 -9.54 2.11 -9.68
C LYS A 70 -9.70 1.37 -8.35
N VAL A 71 -8.62 0.85 -7.78
CA VAL A 71 -8.62 0.16 -6.48
C VAL A 71 -9.06 1.09 -5.35
N GLN A 72 -8.55 2.33 -5.33
CA GLN A 72 -8.96 3.34 -4.33
C GLN A 72 -10.45 3.68 -4.42
N ASN A 73 -11.03 3.73 -5.62
CA ASN A 73 -12.46 3.99 -5.80
C ASN A 73 -13.35 2.79 -5.41
N MET A 74 -12.77 1.59 -5.31
CA MET A 74 -13.45 0.41 -4.79
C MET A 74 -13.37 0.31 -3.27
N ASP A 75 -12.55 1.13 -2.63
CA ASP A 75 -12.38 1.12 -1.18
C ASP A 75 -13.60 1.77 -0.49
N SER A 76 -14.49 0.92 0.01
CA SER A 76 -15.62 1.32 0.85
C SER A 76 -15.29 1.23 2.34
N SER A 77 -13.99 1.08 2.69
CA SER A 77 -13.53 1.03 4.07
C SER A 77 -13.97 2.28 4.83
N PRO A 78 -14.52 2.12 6.04
CA PRO A 78 -14.76 3.25 6.95
C PRO A 78 -13.46 3.83 7.51
N PHE A 79 -12.32 3.16 7.30
CA PHE A 79 -11.00 3.55 7.78
C PHE A 79 -10.19 4.24 6.70
N CYS A 80 -9.33 5.19 7.10
CA CYS A 80 -8.50 5.95 6.15
C CYS A 80 -7.48 5.09 5.37
N GLY A 81 -6.92 4.04 5.98
CA GLY A 81 -5.95 3.15 5.31
C GLY A 81 -4.59 3.79 4.95
N CYS A 82 -4.34 5.05 5.29
CA CYS A 82 -3.07 5.71 5.03
C CYS A 82 -1.96 5.04 5.85
N VAL A 83 -1.05 4.34 5.18
CA VAL A 83 0.14 3.71 5.77
C VAL A 83 1.38 4.54 5.46
N TRP A 84 2.36 4.51 6.36
CA TRP A 84 3.60 5.27 6.21
C TRP A 84 4.82 4.52 6.73
N THR A 85 5.98 5.08 6.42
CA THR A 85 7.30 4.63 6.89
C THR A 85 7.93 5.69 7.79
N ALA A 86 9.19 5.48 8.20
CA ALA A 86 9.90 6.42 9.05
C ALA A 86 9.94 7.85 8.47
N ASN A 87 10.03 8.84 9.35
CA ASN A 87 10.01 10.28 9.11
C ASN A 87 8.69 10.89 8.64
N PHE A 88 7.62 10.10 8.54
CA PHE A 88 6.27 10.61 8.26
C PHE A 88 5.76 11.51 9.39
N VAL A 89 5.11 12.62 9.05
CA VAL A 89 4.52 13.54 10.03
C VAL A 89 3.10 13.07 10.36
N ALA A 90 2.89 12.66 11.61
CA ALA A 90 1.63 12.18 12.12
C ALA A 90 1.17 13.02 13.32
N TYR A 91 -0.13 12.93 13.61
CA TYR A 91 -0.79 13.69 14.66
C TYR A 91 -1.32 12.73 15.71
N ARG A 92 -1.14 13.06 16.99
CA ARG A 92 -1.75 12.32 18.10
C ARG A 92 -2.67 13.24 18.87
N CYS A 93 -3.97 13.08 18.69
CA CYS A 93 -4.98 13.81 19.44
C CYS A 93 -5.33 13.06 20.73
N ARG A 94 -4.76 13.48 21.86
CA ARG A 94 -4.98 12.85 23.18
C ARG A 94 -6.41 13.03 23.68
N THR A 95 -7.08 14.11 23.29
CA THR A 95 -8.50 14.33 23.58
C THR A 95 -9.38 13.24 22.97
N CYS A 96 -9.15 12.89 21.70
CA CYS A 96 -9.94 11.90 20.95
C CYS A 96 -9.43 10.46 21.10
N ALA A 97 -8.19 10.26 21.56
CA ALA A 97 -7.58 8.94 21.72
C ALA A 97 -8.28 8.10 22.79
N ALA A 98 -8.66 6.87 22.45
CA ALA A 98 -8.97 5.81 23.42
C ALA A 98 -7.72 5.04 23.85
N SER A 99 -6.66 5.06 23.03
CA SER A 99 -5.37 4.42 23.26
C SER A 99 -4.21 5.42 23.06
N PRO A 100 -3.12 5.35 23.85
CA PRO A 100 -1.95 6.22 23.69
C PRO A 100 -1.20 6.02 22.36
N CYS A 101 -1.49 4.93 21.65
CA CYS A 101 -0.86 4.62 20.36
C CYS A 101 -1.57 5.29 19.17
N MET A 102 -2.76 5.87 19.38
CA MET A 102 -3.58 6.45 18.30
C MET A 102 -2.82 7.54 17.53
N SER A 103 -2.85 7.44 16.20
CA SER A 103 -2.12 8.29 15.27
C SER A 103 -2.97 8.59 14.03
N LEU A 104 -3.02 9.86 13.61
CA LEU A 104 -3.75 10.33 12.45
C LEU A 104 -2.80 10.88 11.38
N CYS A 105 -3.14 10.67 10.11
CA CYS A 105 -2.53 11.45 9.02
C CYS A 105 -3.05 12.90 9.04
N ALA A 106 -2.33 13.82 8.38
CA ALA A 106 -2.71 15.23 8.32
C ALA A 106 -4.15 15.44 7.81
N ALA A 107 -4.52 14.73 6.75
CA ALA A 107 -5.84 14.86 6.14
C ALA A 107 -6.98 14.43 7.08
N CYS A 108 -6.77 13.39 7.90
CA CYS A 108 -7.75 12.98 8.91
C CYS A 108 -7.75 13.91 10.12
N PHE A 109 -6.59 14.41 10.53
CA PHE A 109 -6.50 15.42 11.58
C PHE A 109 -7.31 16.68 11.24
N GLU A 110 -7.17 17.17 10.01
CA GLU A 110 -7.89 18.35 9.51
C GLU A 110 -9.39 18.08 9.35
N ARG A 111 -9.78 16.98 8.68
CA ARG A 111 -11.20 16.64 8.46
C ARG A 111 -11.96 16.36 9.75
N GLY A 112 -11.29 15.76 10.75
CA GLY A 112 -11.85 15.48 12.07
C GLY A 112 -11.89 16.69 13.01
N ASN A 113 -11.52 17.89 12.53
CA ASN A 113 -11.51 19.14 13.30
C ASN A 113 -10.78 19.00 14.66
N HIS A 114 -9.62 18.35 14.66
CA HIS A 114 -8.87 18.13 15.89
C HIS A 114 -8.03 19.36 16.32
N GLU A 115 -8.06 20.44 15.54
CA GLU A 115 -7.45 21.71 15.91
C GLU A 115 -8.12 22.29 17.17
N GLY A 116 -7.32 22.66 18.17
CA GLY A 116 -7.81 23.13 19.47
C GLY A 116 -7.98 22.04 20.55
N HIS A 117 -7.80 20.77 20.20
CA HIS A 117 -7.70 19.69 21.19
C HIS A 117 -6.31 19.63 21.83
N ASP A 118 -6.15 18.79 22.86
CA ASP A 118 -4.82 18.36 23.30
C ASP A 118 -4.27 17.38 22.28
N TYR A 119 -3.30 17.83 21.49
CA TYR A 119 -2.61 17.01 20.51
C TYR A 119 -1.09 17.26 20.51
N ASN A 120 -0.37 16.37 19.85
CA ASN A 120 1.00 16.64 19.41
C ASN A 120 1.18 16.25 17.94
N ILE A 121 2.23 16.81 17.35
CA ILE A 121 2.72 16.42 16.03
C ILE A 121 4.05 15.72 16.26
N PHE A 122 4.23 14.56 15.64
CA PHE A 122 5.46 13.80 15.77
C PHE A 122 5.89 13.25 14.41
N ARG A 123 7.20 13.01 14.29
CA ARG A 123 7.75 12.25 13.17
C ARG A 123 7.79 10.79 13.58
N SER A 124 7.15 9.92 12.81
CA SER A 124 7.16 8.49 13.05
C SER A 124 8.58 7.95 12.89
N GLU A 125 9.15 7.32 13.92
CA GLU A 125 10.49 6.72 13.83
C GLU A 125 10.47 5.36 13.10
N ALA A 126 9.29 4.73 13.04
CA ALA A 126 9.03 3.47 12.38
C ALA A 126 7.87 3.59 11.37
N GLY A 127 7.40 2.47 10.83
CA GLY A 127 6.16 2.44 10.06
C GLY A 127 4.92 2.63 10.94
N GLY A 128 3.79 2.93 10.30
CA GLY A 128 2.51 3.10 10.98
C GLY A 128 1.34 3.25 10.01
N ALA A 129 0.14 3.37 10.55
CA ALA A 129 -1.09 3.57 9.81
C ALA A 129 -2.01 4.59 10.51
N CYS A 130 -2.88 5.22 9.74
CA CYS A 130 -3.88 6.16 10.25
C CYS A 130 -5.01 5.40 10.95
N ASP A 131 -5.29 5.77 12.19
CA ASP A 131 -6.31 5.14 13.04
C ASP A 131 -7.70 5.78 12.89
N CYS A 132 -7.86 6.69 11.91
CA CYS A 132 -9.13 7.36 11.66
C CYS A 132 -10.25 6.34 11.42
N GLY A 133 -11.30 6.45 12.22
CA GLY A 133 -12.47 5.57 12.16
C GLY A 133 -12.36 4.27 12.96
N ASP A 134 -11.21 3.96 13.58
CA ASP A 134 -11.05 2.73 14.38
C ASP A 134 -11.58 2.92 15.82
N PRO A 135 -12.74 2.32 16.17
CA PRO A 135 -13.33 2.47 17.51
C PRO A 135 -12.50 1.79 18.61
N SER A 136 -11.55 0.93 18.27
CA SER A 136 -10.69 0.24 19.27
C SER A 136 -9.62 1.17 19.86
N VAL A 137 -9.25 2.23 19.14
CA VAL A 137 -8.17 3.16 19.54
C VAL A 137 -8.60 4.63 19.54
N MET A 138 -9.76 4.95 18.99
CA MET A 138 -10.29 6.31 18.87
C MET A 138 -11.74 6.41 19.38
N LYS A 139 -12.03 7.45 20.16
CA LYS A 139 -13.39 7.75 20.63
C LYS A 139 -14.24 8.25 19.46
N GLN A 140 -15.55 7.98 19.51
CA GLN A 140 -16.50 8.43 18.49
C GLN A 140 -16.51 9.95 18.29
N SER A 141 -16.15 10.74 19.30
CA SER A 141 -16.01 12.21 19.20
C SER A 141 -14.83 12.66 18.34
N GLY A 142 -14.01 11.73 17.84
CA GLY A 142 -12.87 12.02 16.99
C GLY A 142 -12.96 11.41 15.59
N PHE A 143 -14.05 10.72 15.25
CA PHE A 143 -14.26 10.24 13.88
C PHE A 143 -14.48 11.40 12.92
#